data_AF-A0A1H4I5R4-F1
#
_entry.id   AF-A0A1H4I5R4-F1
#
_cell.length_a   1.000
_cell.length_b   1.000
_cell.length_c   1.000
_cell.angle_alpha   90.00
_cell.angle_beta   90.00
_cell.angle_gamma   90.00
#
_symmetry.space_group_name_H-M   'P 1'
#
loop_
_entity.id
_entity.type
_entity.pdbx_description
1 polymer ?
#
loop_
_entity_poly.entity_id
_entity_poly.type
_entity_poly.pdbx_seq_one_letter_code
_entity_poly.pdbx_strand_id
1 'polypeptide(L)'
;MTRTETTTEYRMYGNWRKPRSTGMAGTTFGTTMLGIAAVVALGLSSLVIGFVPALVLGLFTALAFVPLVIEKDGRSGYERALLMMQWRRAFKRGEHIYSSGTFSRIPGGRYRPPGVLADTEIYEGIDGNNRPFGMIHMPQVNNYTIVLDAYPQGSENFDQSVLDAAVGNWSQMLTAMGETSDIVALVAVIESLPNTGIELYETVSQRVRHDAPKLARDSMYQLATGLVTGGVRLGARISITFQAQTADRKKDPSEQAVEIARRLPGITEAAARAGVPATPMSADEIMGTVRRSVDPASLSNIERALFSGEGTGLEWADCGPRTQIEEKDRLIHDGAISVTWEMREAPKSAVHETVLKRLLDPNPALPIKRVAIIYRPHSAADATDIVNRDHRDAMAAVTSGRGIASAKAKLEVAATEQSRMEVARGHGLTRFGILITVTQPVGSADVPRVDALVRDLSLQSQLQVRRSFCWQSAAFWSSLGVGVIPPEHTTIPSFLSN
;
A
#
# COMPACT_ATOMS: atom_id res chain seq x y z
N MET A 1 14.45 38.41 34.94
CA MET A 1 13.71 37.81 33.80
C MET A 1 14.26 36.40 33.60
N THR A 2 13.58 35.41 34.15
CA THR A 2 13.96 34.01 34.03
C THR A 2 13.52 33.54 32.65
N ARG A 3 14.49 33.20 31.80
CA ARG A 3 14.23 32.64 30.47
C ARG A 3 13.70 31.23 30.68
N THR A 4 12.38 31.04 30.57
CA THR A 4 11.78 29.72 30.53
C THR A 4 12.30 29.02 29.28
N GLU A 5 13.24 28.10 29.43
CA GLU A 5 13.58 27.16 28.37
C GLU A 5 12.35 26.29 28.16
N THR A 6 11.54 26.59 27.15
CA THR A 6 10.56 25.64 26.62
C THR A 6 11.35 24.51 25.99
N THR A 7 11.55 23.43 26.75
CA THR A 7 12.01 22.15 26.22
C THR A 7 11.00 21.74 25.15
N THR A 8 11.37 21.77 23.88
CA THR A 8 10.52 21.29 22.78
C THR A 8 10.26 19.80 23.00
N GLU A 9 9.09 19.45 23.52
CA GLU A 9 8.69 18.06 23.72
C GLU A 9 8.32 17.46 22.36
N TYR A 10 9.17 16.56 21.86
CA TYR A 10 8.91 15.87 20.61
C TYR A 10 7.84 14.81 20.81
N ARG A 11 6.77 14.87 20.03
CA ARG A 11 5.73 13.84 20.04
C ARG A 11 6.29 12.53 19.51
N MET A 12 5.94 11.45 20.21
CA MET A 12 6.30 10.09 19.84
C MET A 12 5.05 9.33 19.45
N TYR A 13 5.13 8.57 18.36
CA TYR A 13 4.05 7.75 17.83
C TYR A 13 4.40 6.28 18.05
N GLY A 14 3.44 5.45 18.46
CA GLY A 14 3.71 4.09 18.89
C GLY A 14 2.47 3.23 19.02
N ASN A 15 2.60 2.14 19.79
CA ASN A 15 1.51 1.21 20.12
C ASN A 15 0.85 0.53 18.91
N TRP A 16 1.55 0.39 17.79
CA TRP A 16 1.04 -0.40 16.67
C TRP A 16 0.92 -1.87 17.07
N ARG A 17 -0.22 -2.47 16.74
CA ARG A 17 -0.49 -3.86 17.06
C ARG A 17 -0.82 -4.63 15.80
N LYS A 18 -0.30 -5.86 15.74
CA LYS A 18 -0.75 -6.82 14.75
C LYS A 18 -2.14 -7.32 15.17
N PRO A 19 -3.16 -7.26 14.32
CA PRO A 19 -4.42 -7.94 14.59
C PRO A 19 -4.14 -9.43 14.81
N ARG A 20 -4.42 -9.94 16.01
CA ARG A 20 -4.33 -11.37 16.32
C ARG A 20 -5.69 -11.83 16.80
N SER A 21 -6.13 -13.01 16.37
CA SER A 21 -7.14 -13.74 17.14
C SER A 21 -6.38 -14.53 18.19
N THR A 22 -6.51 -14.18 19.47
CA THR A 22 -5.73 -14.86 20.51
C THR A 22 -6.38 -16.20 20.85
N GLY A 23 -5.70 -17.30 20.53
CA GLY A 23 -5.97 -18.65 21.04
C GLY A 23 -5.02 -19.02 22.18
N MET A 24 -5.11 -20.25 22.68
CA MET A 24 -4.18 -20.74 23.71
C MET A 24 -2.78 -20.96 23.11
N ALA A 25 -1.76 -20.73 23.93
CA ALA A 25 -0.33 -20.97 23.62
C ALA A 25 0.21 -20.20 22.40
N GLY A 26 -0.34 -19.02 22.09
CA GLY A 26 0.15 -18.15 21.00
C GLY A 26 -0.37 -18.51 19.60
N THR A 27 -1.28 -19.49 19.51
CA THR A 27 -1.98 -19.87 18.27
C THR A 27 -3.24 -19.05 18.06
N THR A 28 -3.84 -19.07 16.86
CA THR A 28 -5.14 -18.43 16.61
C THR A 28 -6.30 -19.18 17.28
N PHE A 29 -7.40 -18.50 17.60
CA PHE A 29 -8.55 -19.15 18.25
C PHE A 29 -9.06 -20.39 17.48
N GLY A 30 -9.14 -20.28 16.14
CA GLY A 30 -9.56 -21.39 15.29
C GLY A 30 -8.60 -22.59 15.32
N THR A 31 -7.29 -22.34 15.46
CA THR A 31 -6.29 -23.40 15.51
C THR A 31 -6.21 -24.06 16.88
N THR A 32 -6.48 -23.31 17.96
CA THR A 32 -6.72 -23.88 19.30
C THR A 32 -7.94 -24.79 19.31
N MET A 33 -9.06 -24.37 18.71
CA MET A 33 -10.29 -25.17 18.67
C MET A 33 -10.09 -26.46 17.86
N LEU A 34 -9.42 -26.38 16.71
CA LEU A 34 -9.03 -27.55 15.92
C LEU A 34 -8.10 -28.48 16.69
N GLY A 35 -7.15 -27.94 17.45
CA GLY A 35 -6.27 -28.71 18.31
C GLY A 35 -7.05 -29.48 19.39
N ILE A 36 -7.97 -28.81 20.08
CA ILE A 36 -8.84 -29.44 21.10
C ILE A 36 -9.72 -30.52 20.45
N ALA A 37 -10.37 -30.21 19.33
CA ALA A 37 -11.19 -31.17 18.60
C ALA A 37 -10.38 -32.40 18.16
N ALA A 38 -9.13 -32.19 17.71
CA ALA A 38 -8.23 -33.26 17.34
C ALA A 38 -7.85 -34.13 18.56
N VAL A 39 -7.56 -33.53 19.72
CA VAL A 39 -7.29 -34.28 20.96
C VAL A 39 -8.52 -35.08 21.41
N VAL A 40 -9.71 -34.49 21.35
CA VAL A 40 -10.96 -35.19 21.69
C VAL A 40 -11.24 -36.34 20.72
N ALA A 41 -11.07 -36.11 19.42
CA ALA A 41 -11.22 -37.14 18.39
C ALA A 41 -10.20 -38.27 18.57
N LEU A 42 -8.94 -37.96 18.91
CA LEU A 42 -7.92 -38.94 19.23
C LEU A 42 -8.31 -39.77 20.46
N GLY A 43 -8.81 -39.13 21.52
CA GLY A 43 -9.32 -39.82 22.71
C GLY A 43 -10.46 -40.78 22.39
N LEU A 44 -11.45 -40.33 21.61
CA LEU A 44 -12.56 -41.17 21.16
C LEU A 44 -12.08 -42.31 20.25
N SER A 45 -11.14 -42.05 19.34
CA SER A 45 -10.58 -43.09 18.46
C SER A 45 -9.84 -44.19 19.22
N SER A 46 -9.22 -43.85 20.36
CA SER A 46 -8.52 -44.81 21.22
C SER A 46 -9.47 -45.83 21.86
N LEU A 47 -10.74 -45.48 22.03
CA LEU A 47 -11.78 -46.37 22.54
C LEU A 47 -12.31 -47.35 21.47
N VAL A 48 -12.19 -47.00 20.19
CA VAL A 48 -12.72 -47.81 19.07
C VAL A 48 -11.65 -48.69 18.42
N ILE A 49 -10.45 -48.14 18.21
CA ILE A 49 -9.37 -48.77 17.41
C ILE A 49 -8.22 -49.25 18.33
N GLY A 50 -8.27 -48.92 19.61
CA GLY A 50 -7.24 -49.26 20.60
C GLY A 50 -6.14 -48.20 20.75
N PHE A 51 -5.37 -48.31 21.83
CA PHE A 51 -4.39 -47.30 22.25
C PHE A 51 -3.23 -47.13 21.25
N VAL A 52 -2.67 -48.22 20.73
CA VAL A 52 -1.49 -48.16 19.86
C VAL A 52 -1.80 -47.46 18.51
N PRO A 53 -2.87 -47.82 17.77
CA PRO A 53 -3.25 -47.09 16.56
C PRO A 53 -3.60 -45.61 16.82
N ALA A 54 -4.26 -45.31 17.94
CA ALA A 54 -4.58 -43.93 18.31
C ALA A 54 -3.34 -43.10 18.65
N LEU A 55 -2.32 -43.70 19.26
CA LEU A 55 -1.04 -43.03 19.54
C LEU A 55 -0.30 -42.70 18.24
N VAL A 56 -0.29 -43.63 17.28
CA VAL A 56 0.28 -43.38 15.94
C VAL A 56 -0.47 -42.25 15.23
N LEU A 57 -1.80 -42.28 15.24
CA LEU A 57 -2.62 -41.20 14.67
C LEU A 57 -2.36 -39.85 15.38
N GLY A 58 -2.17 -39.89 16.70
CA GLY A 58 -1.83 -38.74 17.52
C GLY A 58 -0.49 -38.13 17.16
N LEU A 59 0.52 -38.96 16.88
CA LEU A 59 1.83 -38.50 16.40
C LEU A 59 1.71 -37.80 15.04
N PHE A 60 0.98 -38.39 14.08
CA PHE A 60 0.74 -37.76 12.78
C PHE A 60 -0.02 -36.43 12.90
N THR A 61 -1.01 -36.39 13.78
CA THR A 61 -1.79 -35.18 14.05
C THR A 61 -0.87 -34.10 14.64
N ALA A 62 -0.08 -34.43 15.67
CA ALA A 62 0.88 -33.50 16.26
C ALA A 62 1.88 -32.96 15.23
N LEU A 63 2.42 -33.84 14.37
CA LEU A 63 3.30 -33.45 13.26
C LEU A 63 2.61 -32.52 12.26
N ALA A 64 1.33 -32.74 11.96
CA ALA A 64 0.55 -31.84 11.11
C ALA A 64 0.31 -30.47 11.76
N PHE A 65 0.33 -30.34 13.08
CA PHE A 65 0.23 -29.02 13.73
C PHE A 65 1.55 -28.24 13.72
N VAL A 66 2.71 -28.90 13.56
CA VAL A 66 4.04 -28.24 13.60
C VAL A 66 4.17 -27.07 12.60
N PRO A 67 3.80 -27.20 11.30
CA PRO A 67 3.90 -26.09 10.35
C PRO A 67 2.96 -24.92 10.66
N LEU A 68 1.94 -25.11 11.49
CA LEU A 68 1.02 -24.05 11.90
C LEU A 68 1.63 -23.17 13.00
N VAL A 69 2.45 -23.77 13.86
CA VAL A 69 3.11 -23.11 14.99
C VAL A 69 4.43 -22.45 14.58
N ILE A 70 5.15 -23.04 13.62
CA ILE A 70 6.40 -22.47 13.12
C ILE A 70 6.07 -21.29 12.20
N GLU A 71 6.14 -20.09 12.77
CA GLU A 71 6.10 -18.84 12.01
C GLU A 71 7.49 -18.48 11.52
N LYS A 72 7.62 -18.24 10.21
CA LYS A 72 8.81 -17.59 9.64
C LYS A 72 8.35 -16.38 8.85
N ASP A 73 9.00 -15.25 9.10
CA ASP A 73 8.68 -13.96 8.46
C ASP A 73 7.21 -13.54 8.65
N GLY A 74 6.53 -14.01 9.71
CA GLY A 74 5.15 -13.65 10.04
C GLY A 74 4.07 -14.40 9.24
N ARG A 75 4.45 -15.44 8.48
CA ARG A 75 3.53 -16.40 7.85
C ARG A 75 3.64 -17.77 8.50
N SER A 76 2.52 -18.49 8.57
CA SER A 76 2.54 -19.90 8.97
C SER A 76 3.22 -20.76 7.90
N GLY A 77 3.76 -21.92 8.28
CA GLY A 77 4.30 -22.90 7.34
C GLY A 77 3.28 -23.35 6.30
N TYR A 78 2.00 -23.47 6.69
CA TYR A 78 0.90 -23.80 5.78
C TYR A 78 0.61 -22.69 4.77
N GLU A 79 0.58 -21.44 5.20
CA GLU A 79 0.42 -20.29 4.30
C GLU A 79 1.54 -20.27 3.26
N ARG A 80 2.79 -20.50 3.68
CA ARG A 80 3.95 -20.58 2.78
C ARG A 80 3.87 -21.77 1.82
N ALA A 81 3.41 -22.93 2.30
CA ALA A 81 3.23 -24.12 1.47
C ALA A 81 2.14 -23.91 0.42
N LEU A 82 1.00 -23.30 0.78
CA LEU A 82 -0.08 -22.96 -0.14
C LEU A 82 0.36 -21.95 -1.19
N LEU A 83 1.03 -20.87 -0.79
CA LEU A 83 1.61 -19.90 -1.72
C LEU A 83 2.58 -20.58 -2.70
N MET A 84 3.44 -21.48 -2.20
CA MET A 84 4.37 -22.20 -3.06
C MET A 84 3.67 -23.22 -3.99
N MET A 85 2.59 -23.86 -3.53
CA MET A 85 1.80 -24.77 -4.34
C MET A 85 1.06 -24.01 -5.45
N GLN A 86 0.39 -22.90 -5.12
CA GLN A 86 -0.27 -22.01 -6.08
C GLN A 86 0.74 -21.50 -7.11
N TRP A 87 1.90 -21.01 -6.65
CA TRP A 87 3.02 -20.61 -7.51
C TRP A 87 3.46 -21.70 -8.48
N ARG A 88 3.77 -22.90 -7.96
CA ARG A 88 4.22 -24.03 -8.80
C ARG A 88 3.16 -24.44 -9.81
N ARG A 89 1.89 -24.38 -9.44
CA ARG A 89 0.77 -24.70 -10.33
C ARG A 89 0.62 -23.63 -11.43
N ALA A 90 0.70 -22.35 -11.08
CA ALA A 90 0.70 -21.25 -12.04
C ALA A 90 1.90 -21.32 -13.00
N PHE A 91 3.09 -21.61 -12.46
CA PHE A 91 4.29 -21.81 -13.24
C PHE A 91 4.15 -22.95 -14.26
N LYS A 92 3.69 -24.12 -13.81
CA LYS A 92 3.44 -25.29 -14.68
C LYS A 92 2.39 -25.03 -15.77
N ARG A 93 1.39 -24.18 -15.50
CA ARG A 93 0.34 -23.81 -16.45
C ARG A 93 0.73 -22.66 -17.39
N GLY A 94 1.89 -22.04 -17.17
CA GLY A 94 2.30 -20.86 -17.94
C GLY A 94 1.57 -19.57 -17.53
N GLU A 95 0.77 -19.58 -16.47
CA GLU A 95 -0.02 -18.41 -16.00
C GLU A 95 0.87 -17.25 -15.49
N HIS A 96 2.14 -17.54 -15.19
CA HIS A 96 3.14 -16.54 -14.77
C HIS A 96 3.66 -15.66 -15.94
N ILE A 97 3.39 -16.05 -17.19
CA ILE A 97 3.76 -15.27 -18.37
C ILE A 97 2.50 -14.62 -18.94
N TYR A 98 2.53 -13.30 -19.01
CA TYR A 98 1.53 -12.49 -19.66
C TYR A 98 2.14 -11.86 -20.92
N SER A 99 1.41 -11.94 -22.04
CA SER A 99 1.82 -11.35 -23.31
C SER A 99 0.60 -10.75 -23.99
N SER A 100 0.64 -9.43 -24.20
CA SER A 100 -0.43 -8.62 -24.79
C SER A 100 0.05 -7.88 -26.05
N GLY A 101 -0.84 -7.11 -26.67
CA GLY A 101 -0.58 -6.38 -27.91
C GLY A 101 -1.12 -7.05 -29.16
N THR A 102 -0.83 -6.45 -30.32
CA THR A 102 -1.51 -6.72 -31.60
C THR A 102 -1.41 -8.16 -32.08
N PHE A 103 -0.29 -8.82 -31.81
CA PHE A 103 -0.03 -10.21 -32.21
C PHE A 103 -0.22 -11.21 -31.05
N SER A 104 -0.83 -10.78 -29.95
CA SER A 104 -1.07 -11.64 -28.80
C SER A 104 -2.33 -12.51 -28.97
N ARG A 105 -2.47 -13.53 -28.12
CA ARG A 105 -3.70 -14.35 -28.04
C ARG A 105 -4.85 -13.62 -27.33
N ILE A 106 -4.58 -12.45 -26.74
CA ILE A 106 -5.57 -11.69 -25.99
C ILE A 106 -6.46 -10.93 -26.98
N PRO A 107 -7.78 -11.12 -26.93
CA PRO A 107 -8.70 -10.43 -27.83
C PRO A 107 -8.55 -8.90 -27.75
N GLY A 108 -8.64 -8.25 -28.90
CA GLY A 108 -8.58 -6.79 -29.02
C GLY A 108 -7.22 -6.23 -29.40
N GLY A 109 -6.13 -7.01 -29.32
CA GLY A 109 -4.81 -6.56 -29.78
C GLY A 109 -4.23 -5.36 -29.01
N ARG A 110 -4.79 -5.06 -27.83
CA ARG A 110 -4.42 -3.95 -26.94
C ARG A 110 -3.45 -4.41 -25.85
N TYR A 111 -2.83 -3.47 -25.16
CA TYR A 111 -1.92 -3.73 -24.04
C TYR A 111 -2.65 -3.68 -22.68
N ARG A 112 -3.60 -4.58 -22.44
CA ARG A 112 -4.46 -4.50 -21.25
C ARG A 112 -3.68 -4.71 -19.94
N PRO A 113 -4.06 -4.04 -18.83
CA PRO A 113 -3.55 -4.38 -17.51
C PRO A 113 -3.80 -5.86 -17.16
N PRO A 114 -2.83 -6.60 -16.58
CA PRO A 114 -2.97 -8.02 -16.32
C PRO A 114 -3.48 -8.33 -14.91
N GLY A 115 -3.83 -9.61 -14.68
CA GLY A 115 -4.11 -10.15 -13.35
C GLY A 115 -5.33 -9.49 -12.70
N VAL A 116 -5.16 -8.95 -11.48
CA VAL A 116 -6.25 -8.32 -10.71
C VAL A 116 -6.85 -7.10 -11.42
N LEU A 117 -6.11 -6.50 -12.37
CA LEU A 117 -6.58 -5.35 -13.14
C LEU A 117 -7.24 -5.73 -14.48
N ALA A 118 -7.34 -7.01 -14.83
CA ALA A 118 -7.77 -7.44 -16.17
C ALA A 118 -9.15 -6.93 -16.59
N ASP A 119 -10.08 -6.86 -15.64
CA ASP A 119 -11.47 -6.44 -15.87
C ASP A 119 -11.72 -4.98 -15.45
N THR A 120 -10.66 -4.20 -15.21
CA THR A 120 -10.81 -2.80 -14.80
C THR A 120 -11.07 -1.90 -16.00
N GLU A 121 -11.86 -0.87 -15.77
CA GLU A 121 -12.13 0.20 -16.73
C GLU A 121 -11.86 1.56 -16.09
N ILE A 122 -11.63 2.59 -16.90
CA ILE A 122 -11.49 3.97 -16.42
C ILE A 122 -12.64 4.81 -16.96
N TYR A 123 -13.22 5.63 -16.10
CA TYR A 123 -14.20 6.64 -16.47
C TYR A 123 -13.73 8.01 -16.01
N GLU A 124 -14.30 9.06 -16.58
CA GLU A 124 -13.98 10.44 -16.22
C GLU A 124 -15.22 11.17 -15.73
N GLY A 125 -15.04 12.03 -14.74
CA GLY A 125 -16.05 12.92 -14.22
C GLY A 125 -15.49 14.31 -13.99
N ILE A 126 -16.37 15.26 -13.64
CA ILE A 126 -15.99 16.62 -13.26
C ILE A 126 -16.44 16.86 -11.83
N ASP A 127 -15.55 17.38 -10.99
CA ASP A 127 -15.84 17.64 -9.59
C ASP A 127 -16.60 18.95 -9.36
N GLY A 128 -17.00 19.22 -8.11
CA GLY A 128 -17.69 20.47 -7.75
C GLY A 128 -16.89 21.75 -7.98
N ASN A 129 -15.57 21.66 -8.19
CA ASN A 129 -14.67 22.78 -8.50
C ASN A 129 -14.34 22.85 -10.01
N ASN A 130 -15.08 22.13 -10.85
CA ASN A 130 -14.88 22.05 -12.30
C ASN A 130 -13.50 21.49 -12.71
N ARG A 131 -12.95 20.56 -11.92
CA ARG A 131 -11.72 19.83 -12.23
C ARG A 131 -12.05 18.45 -12.78
N PRO A 132 -11.42 17.99 -13.88
CA PRO A 132 -11.59 16.62 -14.34
C PRO A 132 -10.98 15.64 -13.33
N PHE A 133 -11.59 14.47 -13.17
CA PHE A 133 -11.01 13.38 -12.39
C PHE A 133 -11.33 12.03 -13.04
N GLY A 134 -10.33 11.15 -13.08
CA GLY A 134 -10.48 9.78 -13.50
C GLY A 134 -10.88 8.87 -12.32
N MET A 135 -11.71 7.88 -12.60
CA MET A 135 -12.06 6.81 -11.67
C MET A 135 -11.80 5.44 -12.31
N ILE A 136 -11.00 4.62 -11.63
CA ILE A 136 -10.74 3.24 -12.02
C ILE A 136 -11.83 2.38 -11.38
N HIS A 137 -12.68 1.77 -12.21
CA HIS A 137 -13.71 0.84 -11.77
C HIS A 137 -13.20 -0.60 -11.83
N MET A 138 -13.39 -1.33 -10.74
CA MET A 138 -13.13 -2.77 -10.64
C MET A 138 -14.46 -3.52 -10.40
N PRO A 139 -15.11 -4.03 -11.47
CA PRO A 139 -16.44 -4.64 -11.38
C PRO A 139 -16.52 -5.85 -10.46
N GLN A 140 -15.44 -6.65 -10.38
CA GLN A 140 -15.39 -7.87 -9.57
C GLN A 140 -15.73 -7.64 -8.08
N VAL A 141 -15.39 -6.46 -7.56
CA VAL A 141 -15.64 -6.05 -6.17
C VAL A 141 -16.53 -4.81 -6.06
N ASN A 142 -16.96 -4.24 -7.20
CA ASN A 142 -17.69 -2.97 -7.31
C ASN A 142 -16.97 -1.81 -6.61
N ASN A 143 -15.65 -1.72 -6.80
CA ASN A 143 -14.83 -0.67 -6.22
C ASN A 143 -14.47 0.38 -7.28
N TYR A 144 -14.46 1.64 -6.88
CA TYR A 144 -14.07 2.79 -7.69
C TYR A 144 -12.91 3.50 -7.02
N THR A 145 -11.78 3.62 -7.72
CA THR A 145 -10.58 4.26 -7.19
C THR A 145 -10.27 5.54 -7.94
N ILE A 146 -10.20 6.64 -7.21
CA ILE A 146 -9.64 7.90 -7.73
C ILE A 146 -8.19 8.03 -7.33
N VAL A 147 -7.43 8.82 -8.08
CA VAL A 147 -6.04 9.16 -7.76
C VAL A 147 -5.92 10.67 -7.72
N LEU A 148 -5.27 11.18 -6.68
CA LEU A 148 -4.94 12.59 -6.52
C LEU A 148 -3.42 12.75 -6.69
N ASP A 149 -3.02 13.74 -7.47
CA ASP A 149 -1.64 14.20 -7.52
C ASP A 149 -1.39 15.09 -6.30
N ALA A 150 -0.34 14.77 -5.54
CA ALA A 150 -0.13 15.32 -4.20
C ALA A 150 1.22 16.05 -4.11
N TYR A 151 1.20 17.18 -3.41
CA TYR A 151 2.34 18.09 -3.28
C TYR A 151 2.71 18.26 -1.80
N PRO A 152 3.24 17.21 -1.15
CA PRO A 152 3.60 17.27 0.27
C PRO A 152 4.62 18.39 0.52
N GLN A 153 4.33 19.25 1.49
CA GLN A 153 5.25 20.31 1.87
C GLN A 153 6.54 19.71 2.46
N GLY A 154 7.69 20.26 2.05
CA GLY A 154 8.98 19.86 2.62
C GLY A 154 9.04 20.15 4.13
N SER A 155 9.87 19.44 4.88
CA SER A 155 10.00 19.63 6.34
C SER A 155 11.08 20.65 6.73
N GLU A 156 11.79 21.23 5.77
CA GLU A 156 12.90 22.15 6.03
C GLU A 156 12.35 23.48 6.59
N ASN A 157 12.83 23.86 7.77
CA ASN A 157 12.50 25.10 8.48
C ASN A 157 11.07 25.22 9.04
N PHE A 158 10.35 24.10 9.21
CA PHE A 158 9.08 24.12 9.94
C PHE A 158 9.29 23.92 11.44
N ASP A 159 8.55 24.69 12.24
CA ASP A 159 8.47 24.47 13.69
C ASP A 159 7.80 23.13 14.01
N GLN A 160 8.21 22.50 15.11
CA GLN A 160 7.64 21.20 15.54
C GLN A 160 6.12 21.25 15.71
N SER A 161 5.57 22.38 16.15
CA SER A 161 4.12 22.57 16.31
C SER A 161 3.36 22.47 14.98
N VAL A 162 3.97 22.90 13.87
CA VAL A 162 3.38 22.80 12.53
C VAL A 162 3.43 21.36 12.03
N LEU A 163 4.54 20.65 12.27
CA LEU A 163 4.65 19.22 11.94
C LEU A 163 3.64 18.40 12.73
N ASP A 164 3.54 18.64 14.03
CA ASP A 164 2.58 17.99 14.93
C ASP A 164 1.13 18.24 14.51
N ALA A 165 0.82 19.46 14.05
CA ALA A 165 -0.50 19.81 13.52
C ALA A 165 -0.77 19.12 12.18
N ALA A 166 0.21 19.04 11.28
CA ALA A 166 0.07 18.34 10.00
C ALA A 166 -0.19 16.84 10.22
N VAL A 167 0.57 16.18 11.12
CA VAL A 167 0.33 14.77 11.50
C VAL A 167 -1.05 14.60 12.14
N GLY A 168 -1.46 15.52 13.02
CA GLY A 168 -2.79 15.53 13.61
C GLY A 168 -3.92 15.63 12.57
N ASN A 169 -3.76 16.53 11.60
CA ASN A 169 -4.72 16.72 10.51
C ASN A 169 -4.76 15.52 9.54
N TRP A 170 -3.62 14.87 9.29
CA TRP A 170 -3.58 13.60 8.56
C TRP A 170 -4.36 12.50 9.30
N SER A 171 -4.20 12.41 10.62
CA SER A 171 -4.98 11.47 11.46
C SER A 171 -6.49 11.79 11.43
N GLN A 172 -6.88 13.06 11.44
CA GLN A 172 -8.28 13.46 11.33
C GLN A 172 -8.86 13.11 9.96
N MET A 173 -8.09 13.32 8.89
CA MET A 173 -8.47 12.90 7.53
C MET A 173 -8.72 11.39 7.47
N LEU A 174 -7.80 10.56 8.01
CA LEU A 174 -8.01 9.10 8.08
C LEU A 174 -9.23 8.71 8.91
N THR A 175 -9.49 9.43 10.02
CA THR A 175 -10.67 9.19 10.88
C THR A 175 -11.96 9.49 10.13
N ALA A 176 -12.06 10.64 9.46
CA ALA A 176 -13.22 11.02 8.66
C ALA A 176 -13.52 10.02 7.53
N MET A 177 -12.47 9.41 6.95
CA MET A 177 -12.64 8.37 5.94
C MET A 177 -13.25 7.08 6.51
N GLY A 178 -13.02 6.78 7.79
CA GLY A 178 -13.62 5.65 8.49
C GLY A 178 -15.07 5.89 8.95
N GLU A 179 -15.50 7.16 9.07
CA GLU A 179 -16.89 7.49 9.39
C GLU A 179 -17.85 7.08 8.26
N THR A 180 -17.37 7.13 7.01
CA THR A 180 -18.09 6.65 5.85
C THR A 180 -17.78 5.18 5.60
N SER A 181 -18.81 4.33 5.66
CA SER A 181 -18.66 2.87 5.45
C SER A 181 -18.34 2.46 4.01
N ASP A 182 -18.29 3.42 3.08
CA ASP A 182 -18.05 3.18 1.66
C ASP A 182 -16.59 3.38 1.25
N ILE A 183 -15.68 3.76 2.15
CA ILE A 183 -14.24 3.87 1.84
C ILE A 183 -13.52 2.61 2.29
N VAL A 184 -12.93 1.89 1.34
CA VAL A 184 -12.23 0.62 1.57
C VAL A 184 -10.77 0.86 1.97
N ALA A 185 -10.12 1.80 1.29
CA ALA A 185 -8.72 2.12 1.54
C ALA A 185 -8.35 3.53 1.06
N LEU A 186 -7.32 4.08 1.69
CA LEU A 186 -6.56 5.23 1.22
C LEU A 186 -5.10 4.79 1.04
N VAL A 187 -4.53 5.02 -0.13
CA VAL A 187 -3.14 4.66 -0.44
C VAL A 187 -2.32 5.91 -0.69
N ALA A 188 -1.38 6.21 0.19
CA ALA A 188 -0.39 7.26 -0.02
C ALA A 188 0.85 6.66 -0.71
N VAL A 189 1.16 7.13 -1.92
CA VAL A 189 2.28 6.65 -2.73
C VAL A 189 3.31 7.77 -2.85
N ILE A 190 4.55 7.49 -2.47
CA ILE A 190 5.69 8.36 -2.75
C ILE A 190 6.61 7.63 -3.72
N GLU A 191 6.94 8.29 -4.82
CA GLU A 191 7.68 7.70 -5.93
C GLU A 191 8.85 8.59 -6.32
N SER A 192 10.06 8.04 -6.31
CA SER A 192 11.24 8.62 -6.93
C SER A 192 11.24 8.29 -8.42
N LEU A 193 11.50 9.28 -9.26
CA LEU A 193 11.60 9.13 -10.72
C LEU A 193 12.83 9.88 -11.26
N PRO A 194 13.45 9.41 -12.35
CA PRO A 194 14.40 10.22 -13.10
C PRO A 194 13.78 11.57 -13.47
N ASN A 195 14.50 12.66 -13.22
CA ASN A 195 14.07 13.98 -13.64
C ASN A 195 14.40 14.16 -15.13
N THR A 196 13.39 14.33 -15.97
CA THR A 196 13.53 14.53 -17.42
C THR A 196 13.76 15.99 -17.81
N GLY A 197 13.51 16.93 -16.88
CA GLY A 197 13.53 18.38 -17.16
C GLY A 197 12.39 18.90 -18.04
N ILE A 198 11.52 18.02 -18.57
CA ILE A 198 10.46 18.36 -19.52
C ILE A 198 9.44 19.30 -18.89
N GLU A 199 9.01 19.02 -17.66
CA GLU A 199 8.07 19.86 -16.93
C GLU A 199 8.54 21.32 -16.82
N LEU A 200 9.80 21.52 -16.43
CA LEU A 200 10.39 22.86 -16.32
C LEU A 200 10.48 23.53 -17.69
N TYR A 201 10.92 22.78 -18.70
CA TYR A 201 11.02 23.28 -20.08
C TYR A 201 9.67 23.71 -20.66
N GLU A 202 8.65 22.88 -20.56
CA GLU A 202 7.31 23.19 -21.05
C GLU A 202 6.68 24.32 -20.26
N THR A 203 6.84 24.33 -18.93
CA THR A 203 6.35 25.44 -18.07
C THR A 203 6.97 26.77 -18.48
N VAL A 204 8.28 26.81 -18.70
CA VAL A 204 8.97 28.01 -19.17
C VAL A 204 8.49 28.40 -20.57
N SER A 205 8.38 27.43 -21.48
CA SER A 205 7.93 27.67 -22.86
C SER A 205 6.52 28.25 -22.93
N GLN A 206 5.62 27.81 -22.05
CA GLN A 206 4.23 28.26 -21.99
C GLN A 206 4.04 29.57 -21.21
N ARG A 207 4.83 29.82 -20.15
CA ARG A 207 4.65 30.99 -19.27
C ARG A 207 5.48 32.20 -19.65
N VAL A 208 6.54 32.04 -20.44
CA VAL A 208 7.35 33.18 -20.90
C VAL A 208 6.55 34.00 -21.91
N ARG A 209 6.29 35.27 -21.58
CA ARG A 209 5.63 36.19 -22.50
C ARG A 209 6.54 36.53 -23.68
N HIS A 210 5.94 36.62 -24.87
CA HIS A 210 6.67 36.96 -26.09
C HIS A 210 7.29 38.36 -26.07
N ASP A 211 6.70 39.31 -25.33
CA ASP A 211 7.13 40.71 -25.23
C ASP A 211 8.23 40.94 -24.15
N ALA A 212 8.59 39.92 -23.36
CA ALA A 212 9.59 40.06 -22.31
C ALA A 212 10.99 40.42 -22.88
N PRO A 213 11.83 41.18 -22.15
CA PRO A 213 13.18 41.52 -22.61
C PRO A 213 13.99 40.29 -23.03
N LYS A 214 14.73 40.39 -24.15
CA LYS A 214 15.45 39.26 -24.75
C LYS A 214 16.33 38.51 -23.75
N LEU A 215 17.11 39.25 -22.95
CA LEU A 215 17.98 38.65 -21.92
C LEU A 215 17.20 37.80 -20.91
N ALA A 216 16.02 38.25 -20.47
CA ALA A 216 15.21 37.52 -19.51
C ALA A 216 14.64 36.23 -20.12
N ARG A 217 14.14 36.29 -21.37
CA ARG A 217 13.66 35.09 -22.08
C ARG A 217 14.80 34.09 -22.30
N ASP A 218 15.92 34.55 -22.83
CA ASP A 218 17.07 33.70 -23.12
C ASP A 218 17.60 33.05 -21.84
N SER A 219 17.66 33.78 -20.72
CA SER A 219 18.06 33.23 -19.42
C SER A 219 17.08 32.15 -18.92
N MET A 220 15.77 32.37 -19.05
CA MET A 220 14.77 31.39 -18.64
C MET A 220 14.87 30.10 -19.46
N TYR A 221 15.01 30.22 -20.78
CA TYR A 221 15.22 29.05 -21.66
C TYR A 221 16.55 28.35 -21.40
N GLN A 222 17.62 29.11 -21.12
CA GLN A 222 18.93 28.55 -20.81
C GLN A 222 18.92 27.78 -19.47
N LEU A 223 18.22 28.28 -18.45
CA LEU A 223 18.01 27.55 -17.19
C LEU A 223 17.19 26.28 -17.43
N ALA A 224 16.10 26.39 -18.19
CA ALA A 224 15.23 25.27 -18.49
C ALA A 224 15.93 24.17 -19.29
N THR A 225 16.85 24.52 -20.20
CA THR A 225 17.62 23.57 -21.02
C THR A 225 18.91 23.08 -20.34
N GLY A 226 19.48 23.84 -19.42
CA GLY A 226 20.69 23.49 -18.68
C GLY A 226 20.47 22.53 -17.51
N LEU A 227 19.27 22.51 -16.92
CA LEU A 227 18.91 21.66 -15.77
C LEU A 227 18.40 20.25 -16.16
N VAL A 228 18.44 19.89 -17.44
CA VAL A 228 17.61 18.82 -18.02
C VAL A 228 18.07 17.39 -17.69
N THR A 229 19.24 17.16 -17.07
CA THR A 229 19.72 15.77 -16.92
C THR A 229 20.45 15.49 -15.60
N GLY A 230 20.12 14.34 -14.98
CA GLY A 230 20.93 13.70 -13.93
C GLY A 230 20.34 13.66 -12.51
N GLY A 231 19.13 14.20 -12.29
CA GLY A 231 18.48 14.23 -10.98
C GLY A 231 17.43 13.13 -10.77
N VAL A 232 17.03 12.94 -9.52
CA VAL A 232 15.85 12.15 -9.13
C VAL A 232 14.84 13.12 -8.51
N ARG A 233 13.60 13.10 -8.98
CA ARG A 233 12.49 13.87 -8.44
C ARG A 233 11.56 12.99 -7.61
N LEU A 234 10.85 13.60 -6.65
CA LEU A 234 9.76 12.95 -5.93
C LEU A 234 8.43 13.31 -6.59
N GLY A 235 7.61 12.32 -6.87
CA GLY A 235 6.18 12.45 -7.06
C GLY A 235 5.44 11.84 -5.88
N ALA A 236 4.31 12.43 -5.49
CA ALA A 236 3.45 11.87 -4.47
C ALA A 236 2.02 11.77 -4.99
N ARG A 237 1.30 10.71 -4.62
CA ARG A 237 -0.08 10.47 -5.02
C ARG A 237 -0.88 9.96 -3.84
N ILE A 238 -2.17 10.31 -3.78
CA ILE A 238 -3.12 9.77 -2.82
C ILE A 238 -4.24 9.09 -3.60
N SER A 239 -4.39 7.79 -3.45
CA SER A 239 -5.50 7.06 -4.05
C SER A 239 -6.56 6.75 -3.00
N ILE A 240 -7.82 6.89 -3.36
CA ILE A 240 -8.94 6.58 -2.46
C ILE A 240 -9.88 5.61 -3.19
N THR A 241 -10.12 4.47 -2.57
CA THR A 241 -10.99 3.43 -3.11
C THR A 241 -12.33 3.43 -2.38
N PHE A 242 -13.38 3.72 -3.14
CA PHE A 242 -14.77 3.68 -2.70
C PHE A 242 -15.41 2.35 -3.12
N GLN A 243 -16.31 1.82 -2.30
CA GLN A 243 -17.16 0.68 -2.61
C GLN A 243 -18.55 1.18 -2.99
N ALA A 244 -19.05 0.75 -4.14
CA ALA A 244 -20.42 1.05 -4.52
C ALA A 244 -21.40 0.25 -3.64
N GLN A 245 -22.17 0.95 -2.80
CA GLN A 245 -23.10 0.33 -1.86
C GLN A 245 -24.49 0.09 -2.46
N THR A 246 -24.98 0.98 -3.32
CA THR A 246 -26.34 0.87 -3.92
C THR A 246 -26.32 0.06 -5.21
N ALA A 247 -27.48 -0.52 -5.59
CA ALA A 247 -27.60 -1.28 -6.82
C ALA A 247 -27.32 -0.43 -8.08
N ASP A 248 -27.73 0.84 -8.05
CA ASP A 248 -27.54 1.76 -9.17
C ASP A 248 -26.06 2.11 -9.34
N ARG A 249 -25.35 2.47 -8.27
CA ARG A 249 -23.90 2.76 -8.29
C ARG A 249 -23.04 1.56 -8.69
N LYS A 250 -23.52 0.34 -8.46
CA LYS A 250 -22.85 -0.89 -8.91
C LYS A 250 -22.98 -1.12 -10.41
N LYS A 251 -24.06 -0.63 -11.03
CA LYS A 251 -24.37 -0.85 -12.45
C LYS A 251 -23.97 0.33 -13.33
N ASP A 252 -24.18 1.55 -12.85
CA ASP A 252 -23.91 2.79 -13.56
C ASP A 252 -22.77 3.56 -12.88
N PRO A 253 -21.57 3.57 -13.51
CA PRO A 253 -20.43 4.38 -13.06
C PRO A 253 -20.74 5.87 -12.93
N SER A 254 -21.69 6.40 -13.70
CA SER A 254 -22.04 7.83 -13.69
C SER A 254 -22.66 8.25 -12.36
N GLU A 255 -23.47 7.39 -11.74
CA GLU A 255 -24.06 7.63 -10.42
C GLU A 255 -23.00 7.69 -9.33
N GLN A 256 -21.99 6.81 -9.42
CA GLN A 256 -20.85 6.86 -8.50
C GLN A 256 -19.98 8.09 -8.76
N ALA A 257 -19.81 8.50 -10.03
CA ALA A 257 -19.08 9.70 -10.40
C ALA A 257 -19.66 10.95 -9.72
N VAL A 258 -21.00 11.12 -9.75
CA VAL A 258 -21.69 12.26 -9.13
C VAL A 258 -21.44 12.30 -7.61
N GLU A 259 -21.51 11.15 -6.94
CA GLU A 259 -21.27 11.08 -5.49
C GLU A 259 -19.80 11.39 -5.12
N ILE A 260 -18.85 10.86 -5.89
CA ILE A 260 -17.42 11.16 -5.70
C ILE A 260 -17.15 12.65 -5.98
N ALA A 261 -17.67 13.19 -7.08
CA ALA A 261 -17.53 14.59 -7.49
C ALA A 261 -17.98 15.56 -6.38
N ARG A 262 -19.06 15.22 -5.66
CA ARG A 262 -19.60 16.00 -4.54
C ARG A 262 -18.67 16.01 -3.33
N ARG A 263 -17.96 14.91 -3.06
CA ARG A 263 -17.07 14.76 -1.88
C ARG A 263 -15.65 15.25 -2.14
N LEU A 264 -15.23 15.23 -3.40
CA LEU A 264 -13.84 15.47 -3.80
C LEU A 264 -13.27 16.82 -3.33
N PRO A 265 -14.00 17.96 -3.38
CA PRO A 265 -13.51 19.21 -2.82
C PRO A 265 -13.13 19.10 -1.34
N GLY A 266 -14.01 18.54 -0.51
CA GLY A 266 -13.76 18.36 0.92
C GLY A 266 -12.59 17.41 1.23
N ILE A 267 -12.40 16.38 0.40
CA ILE A 267 -11.23 15.49 0.48
C ILE A 267 -9.94 16.25 0.18
N THR A 268 -9.91 17.04 -0.91
CA THR A 268 -8.72 17.82 -1.28
C THR A 268 -8.39 18.90 -0.26
N GLU A 269 -9.40 19.51 0.38
CA GLU A 269 -9.20 20.44 1.49
C GLU A 269 -8.66 19.76 2.75
N ALA A 270 -9.14 18.55 3.07
CA ALA A 270 -8.63 17.77 4.20
C ALA A 270 -7.14 17.41 4.00
N ALA A 271 -6.77 17.00 2.79
CA ALA A 271 -5.37 16.73 2.42
C ALA A 271 -4.51 18.00 2.53
N ALA A 272 -5.00 19.14 2.04
CA ALA A 272 -4.31 20.42 2.15
C ALA A 272 -4.09 20.86 3.61
N ARG A 273 -5.08 20.69 4.50
CA ARG A 273 -4.93 20.94 5.94
C ARG A 273 -3.90 20.01 6.60
N ALA A 274 -3.72 18.80 6.07
CA ALA A 274 -2.69 17.86 6.50
C ALA A 274 -1.29 18.18 5.94
N GLY A 275 -1.10 19.33 5.28
CA GLY A 275 0.18 19.72 4.68
C GLY A 275 0.48 19.01 3.35
N VAL A 276 -0.53 18.34 2.77
CA VAL A 276 -0.43 17.62 1.51
C VAL A 276 -1.51 18.11 0.53
N PRO A 277 -1.38 19.34 -0.01
CA PRO A 277 -2.23 19.81 -1.09
C PRO A 277 -2.32 18.77 -2.21
N ALA A 278 -3.52 18.47 -2.67
CA ALA A 278 -3.73 17.45 -3.69
C ALA A 278 -4.79 17.89 -4.70
N THR A 279 -4.58 17.52 -5.95
CA THR A 279 -5.48 17.78 -7.08
C THR A 279 -5.93 16.46 -7.71
N PRO A 280 -7.19 16.30 -8.11
CA PRO A 280 -7.63 15.10 -8.79
C PRO A 280 -6.86 14.90 -10.11
N MET A 281 -6.44 13.67 -10.37
CA MET A 281 -5.85 13.31 -11.66
C MET A 281 -6.95 12.97 -12.65
N SER A 282 -6.84 13.47 -13.87
CA SER A 282 -7.65 13.09 -15.03
C SER A 282 -7.43 11.61 -15.41
N ALA A 283 -8.29 11.07 -16.27
CA ALA A 283 -8.11 9.72 -16.78
C ALA A 283 -6.76 9.57 -17.50
N ASP A 284 -6.36 10.58 -18.28
CA ASP A 284 -5.12 10.58 -19.06
C ASP A 284 -3.86 10.56 -18.18
N GLU A 285 -3.85 11.32 -17.09
CA GLU A 285 -2.74 11.34 -16.12
C GLU A 285 -2.60 10.00 -15.38
N ILE A 286 -3.72 9.36 -15.03
CA ILE A 286 -3.74 8.02 -14.43
C ILE A 286 -3.19 6.99 -15.43
N MET A 287 -3.66 7.02 -16.68
CA MET A 287 -3.20 6.14 -17.75
C MET A 287 -1.70 6.28 -18.01
N GLY A 288 -1.21 7.51 -18.14
CA GLY A 288 0.22 7.81 -18.28
C GLY A 288 1.04 7.29 -17.10
N THR A 289 0.52 7.42 -15.87
CA THR A 289 1.16 6.92 -14.65
C THR A 289 1.27 5.40 -14.63
N VAL A 290 0.23 4.70 -15.07
CA VAL A 290 0.24 3.24 -15.17
C VAL A 290 1.22 2.79 -16.25
N ARG A 291 1.15 3.39 -17.45
CA ARG A 291 2.01 3.04 -18.58
C ARG A 291 3.49 3.25 -18.27
N ARG A 292 3.88 4.41 -17.72
CA ARG A 292 5.29 4.69 -17.35
C ARG A 292 5.83 3.76 -16.28
N SER A 293 4.95 3.15 -15.48
CA SER A 293 5.35 2.25 -14.40
C SER A 293 5.71 0.87 -14.90
N VAL A 294 5.03 0.40 -15.95
CA VAL A 294 5.36 -0.86 -16.62
C VAL A 294 6.42 -0.69 -17.71
N ASP A 295 6.50 0.47 -18.34
CA ASP A 295 7.51 0.80 -19.35
C ASP A 295 8.25 2.08 -18.96
N PRO A 296 9.32 1.99 -18.14
CA PRO A 296 10.07 3.16 -17.71
C PRO A 296 10.70 3.97 -18.85
N ALA A 297 10.94 3.36 -20.02
CA ALA A 297 11.48 4.07 -21.18
C ALA A 297 10.46 5.04 -21.80
N SER A 298 9.16 4.83 -21.57
CA SER A 298 8.10 5.72 -22.05
C SER A 298 7.96 7.02 -21.25
N LEU A 299 8.65 7.17 -20.11
CA LEU A 299 8.51 8.30 -19.19
C LEU A 299 8.55 9.67 -19.90
N SER A 300 9.62 9.93 -20.67
CA SER A 300 9.81 11.22 -21.34
C SER A 300 8.74 11.53 -22.39
N ASN A 301 8.22 10.50 -23.07
CA ASN A 301 7.16 10.67 -24.08
C ASN A 301 5.83 10.99 -23.42
N ILE A 302 5.51 10.28 -22.33
CA ILE A 302 4.28 10.49 -21.55
C ILE A 302 4.28 11.88 -20.92
N GLU A 303 5.39 12.27 -20.27
CA GLU A 303 5.49 13.61 -19.67
C GLU A 303 5.33 14.70 -20.72
N ARG A 304 6.02 14.60 -21.86
CA ARG A 304 5.87 15.58 -22.95
C ARG A 304 4.43 15.71 -23.42
N ALA A 305 3.72 14.58 -23.59
CA ALA A 305 2.33 14.58 -24.05
C ALA A 305 1.35 15.15 -23.01
N LEU A 306 1.57 14.87 -21.73
CA LEU A 306 0.77 15.46 -20.64
C LEU A 306 0.99 16.97 -20.54
N PHE A 307 2.22 17.46 -20.70
CA PHE A 307 2.53 18.89 -20.61
C PHE A 307 2.23 19.68 -21.89
N SER A 308 2.18 19.06 -23.07
CA SER A 308 1.82 19.74 -24.32
C SER A 308 0.35 20.13 -24.41
N GLY A 309 -0.52 19.50 -23.61
CA GLY A 309 -1.97 19.69 -23.64
C GLY A 309 -2.69 18.91 -24.74
N GLU A 310 -1.97 18.15 -25.57
CA GLU A 310 -2.55 17.26 -26.60
C GLU A 310 -3.07 15.95 -26.00
N GLY A 311 -2.65 15.62 -24.78
CA GLY A 311 -2.96 14.36 -24.11
C GLY A 311 -2.07 13.20 -24.58
N THR A 312 -2.03 12.12 -23.83
CA THR A 312 -1.16 10.97 -24.15
C THR A 312 -1.67 10.12 -25.32
N GLY A 313 -2.96 10.24 -25.65
CA GLY A 313 -3.64 9.37 -26.62
C GLY A 313 -3.74 7.91 -26.16
N LEU A 314 -3.42 7.61 -24.90
CA LEU A 314 -3.56 6.28 -24.33
C LEU A 314 -5.04 5.99 -24.04
N GLU A 315 -5.44 4.75 -24.25
CA GLU A 315 -6.65 4.20 -23.66
C GLU A 315 -6.28 3.27 -22.50
N TRP A 316 -7.20 3.04 -21.56
CA TRP A 316 -6.94 2.18 -20.41
C TRP A 316 -6.53 0.77 -20.83
N ALA A 317 -7.14 0.30 -21.92
CA ALA A 317 -6.83 -0.99 -22.53
C ALA A 317 -5.39 -1.09 -23.07
N ASP A 318 -4.64 0.02 -23.17
CA ASP A 318 -3.25 0.09 -23.64
C ASP A 318 -2.23 0.46 -22.54
N CYS A 319 -2.67 0.53 -21.28
CA CYS A 319 -1.82 0.97 -20.17
C CYS A 319 -0.98 -0.15 -19.54
N GLY A 320 -1.31 -1.41 -19.81
CA GLY A 320 -0.58 -2.58 -19.33
C GLY A 320 0.74 -2.85 -20.08
N PRO A 321 1.51 -3.85 -19.63
CA PRO A 321 2.75 -4.26 -20.26
C PRO A 321 2.49 -5.09 -21.52
N ARG A 322 3.34 -4.98 -22.53
CA ARG A 322 3.40 -5.91 -23.66
C ARG A 322 3.79 -7.30 -23.20
N THR A 323 4.76 -7.41 -22.31
CA THR A 323 5.16 -8.70 -21.73
C THR A 323 5.44 -8.51 -20.26
N GLN A 324 4.88 -9.41 -19.46
CA GLN A 324 5.16 -9.48 -18.03
C GLN A 324 5.44 -10.94 -17.67
N ILE A 325 6.56 -11.19 -17.01
CA ILE A 325 6.96 -12.49 -16.51
C ILE A 325 7.10 -12.36 -15.00
N GLU A 326 6.18 -13.01 -14.30
CA GLU A 326 6.30 -13.14 -12.86
C GLU A 326 7.32 -14.25 -12.56
N GLU A 327 8.34 -13.89 -11.79
CA GLU A 327 9.20 -14.85 -11.13
C GLU A 327 8.85 -14.93 -9.64
N LYS A 328 9.39 -15.94 -8.96
CA LYS A 328 9.10 -16.15 -7.55
C LYS A 328 9.46 -14.94 -6.69
N ASP A 329 10.52 -14.22 -7.06
CA ASP A 329 11.11 -13.16 -6.27
C ASP A 329 11.10 -11.79 -6.98
N ARG A 330 10.86 -11.71 -8.28
CA ARG A 330 10.85 -10.46 -9.05
C ARG A 330 9.76 -10.48 -10.13
N LEU A 331 9.47 -9.31 -10.67
CA LEU A 331 8.59 -9.11 -11.82
C LEU A 331 9.41 -8.55 -12.97
N ILE A 332 9.41 -9.20 -14.12
CA ILE A 332 10.06 -8.70 -15.34
C ILE A 332 8.96 -8.14 -16.24
N HIS A 333 9.10 -6.92 -16.74
CA HIS A 333 8.10 -6.26 -17.58
C HIS A 333 8.77 -5.25 -18.52
N ASP A 334 8.27 -5.07 -19.75
CA ASP A 334 8.68 -4.08 -20.77
C ASP A 334 10.05 -3.37 -20.53
N GLY A 335 11.15 -4.12 -20.60
CA GLY A 335 12.52 -3.58 -20.49
C GLY A 335 13.03 -3.29 -19.06
N ALA A 336 12.27 -3.65 -18.03
CA ALA A 336 12.57 -3.43 -16.62
C ALA A 336 12.34 -4.68 -15.74
N ILE A 337 12.97 -4.66 -14.56
CA ILE A 337 12.77 -5.62 -13.47
C ILE A 337 12.29 -4.83 -12.26
N SER A 338 11.13 -5.19 -11.75
CA SER A 338 10.60 -4.68 -10.49
C SER A 338 10.71 -5.72 -9.38
N VAL A 339 11.08 -5.27 -8.20
CA VAL A 339 11.08 -6.09 -6.99
C VAL A 339 10.28 -5.36 -5.93
N THR A 340 9.33 -6.09 -5.32
CA THR A 340 8.47 -5.57 -4.27
C THR A 340 8.76 -6.26 -2.94
N TRP A 341 8.85 -5.46 -1.87
CA TRP A 341 8.88 -5.87 -0.48
C TRP A 341 7.60 -5.40 0.21
N GLU A 342 7.11 -6.20 1.14
CA GLU A 342 5.96 -5.93 1.99
C GLU A 342 6.38 -5.74 3.45
N MET A 343 5.70 -4.84 4.16
CA MET A 343 5.85 -4.68 5.59
C MET A 343 5.47 -5.97 6.31
N ARG A 344 6.41 -6.48 7.10
CA ARG A 344 6.18 -7.59 8.01
C ARG A 344 5.71 -7.10 9.38
N GLU A 345 6.39 -6.10 9.92
CA GLU A 345 6.13 -5.57 11.26
C GLU A 345 6.36 -4.06 11.26
N ALA A 346 5.46 -3.33 11.92
CA ALA A 346 5.61 -1.91 12.20
C ALA A 346 6.74 -1.67 13.22
N PRO A 347 7.20 -0.42 13.43
CA PRO A 347 8.24 -0.13 14.41
C PRO A 347 7.83 -0.61 15.82
N LYS A 348 8.75 -1.26 16.53
CA LYS A 348 8.47 -1.82 17.88
C LYS A 348 8.52 -0.79 18.99
N SER A 349 9.29 0.27 18.77
CA SER A 349 9.48 1.36 19.71
C SER A 349 8.68 2.55 19.24
N ALA A 350 8.44 3.50 20.14
CA ALA A 350 7.87 4.76 19.73
C ALA A 350 8.85 5.49 18.80
N VAL A 351 8.33 6.17 17.78
CA VAL A 351 9.11 6.83 16.73
C VAL A 351 8.66 8.28 16.54
N HIS A 352 9.52 9.08 15.93
CA HIS A 352 9.20 10.43 15.48
C HIS A 352 8.57 10.41 14.09
N GLU A 353 7.95 11.51 13.69
CA GLU A 353 7.37 11.76 12.37
C GLU A 353 8.37 11.56 11.21
N THR A 354 9.67 11.69 11.49
CA THR A 354 10.75 11.54 10.49
C THR A 354 11.20 10.10 10.26
N VAL A 355 10.61 9.10 10.92
CA VAL A 355 11.09 7.71 10.89
C VAL A 355 11.24 7.14 9.48
N LEU A 356 10.35 7.51 8.54
CA LEU A 356 10.39 7.02 7.16
C LEU A 356 11.26 7.88 6.23
N LYS A 357 11.78 9.03 6.69
CA LYS A 357 12.45 10.02 5.84
C LYS A 357 13.55 9.40 4.97
N ARG A 358 14.44 8.59 5.56
CA ARG A 358 15.53 7.93 4.81
C ARG A 358 15.02 6.96 3.73
N LEU A 359 13.92 6.26 4.00
CA LEU A 359 13.31 5.36 3.03
C LEU A 359 12.59 6.14 1.92
N LEU A 360 12.05 7.32 2.21
CA LEU A 360 11.26 8.13 1.27
C LEU A 360 12.11 9.08 0.42
N ASP A 361 13.19 9.64 0.97
CA ASP A 361 14.07 10.61 0.30
C ASP A 361 14.65 10.02 -1.01
N PRO A 362 14.88 10.84 -2.06
CA PRO A 362 15.49 10.39 -3.30
C PRO A 362 16.83 9.70 -3.06
N ASN A 363 17.04 8.57 -3.73
CA ASN A 363 18.30 7.85 -3.67
C ASN A 363 18.81 7.61 -5.10
N PRO A 364 19.96 8.18 -5.51
CA PRO A 364 20.51 7.99 -6.85
C PRO A 364 20.79 6.51 -7.20
N ALA A 365 21.03 5.65 -6.21
CA ALA A 365 21.20 4.22 -6.43
C ALA A 365 19.88 3.48 -6.70
N LEU A 366 18.73 4.10 -6.39
CA LEU A 366 17.38 3.57 -6.57
C LEU A 366 16.52 4.61 -7.31
N PRO A 367 16.83 4.90 -8.59
CA PRO A 367 16.24 6.04 -9.31
C PRO A 367 14.73 5.91 -9.51
N ILE A 368 14.21 4.68 -9.58
CA ILE A 368 12.77 4.38 -9.59
C ILE A 368 12.45 3.55 -8.34
N LYS A 369 12.02 4.25 -7.29
CA LYS A 369 11.65 3.67 -5.99
C LYS A 369 10.29 4.19 -5.60
N ARG A 370 9.37 3.29 -5.29
CA ARG A 370 8.01 3.60 -4.86
C ARG A 370 7.77 3.03 -3.47
N VAL A 371 7.23 3.84 -2.59
CA VAL A 371 6.79 3.44 -1.25
C VAL A 371 5.31 3.77 -1.14
N ALA A 372 4.49 2.73 -1.02
CA ALA A 372 3.05 2.86 -0.89
C ALA A 372 2.61 2.47 0.52
N ILE A 373 1.96 3.38 1.23
CA ILE A 373 1.32 3.13 2.52
C ILE A 373 -0.17 2.95 2.27
N ILE A 374 -0.67 1.74 2.50
CA ILE A 374 -2.06 1.35 2.31
C ILE A 374 -2.75 1.46 3.67
N TYR A 375 -3.58 2.49 3.85
CA TYR A 375 -4.43 2.69 5.02
C TYR A 375 -5.82 2.09 4.78
N ARG A 376 -6.34 1.37 5.78
CA ARG A 376 -7.69 0.81 5.82
C ARG A 376 -8.35 1.26 7.12
N PRO A 377 -9.05 2.40 7.11
CA PRO A 377 -9.73 2.90 8.29
C PRO A 377 -10.89 1.96 8.66
N HIS A 378 -11.17 1.84 9.96
CA HIS A 378 -12.33 1.11 10.48
C HIS A 378 -13.46 2.08 10.79
N SER A 379 -14.69 1.58 10.72
CA SER A 379 -15.84 2.30 11.26
C SER A 379 -15.68 2.51 12.77
N ALA A 380 -16.34 3.53 13.34
CA ALA A 380 -16.31 3.77 14.78
C ALA A 380 -16.81 2.56 15.59
N ALA A 381 -17.78 1.82 15.05
CA ALA A 381 -18.30 0.58 15.65
C ALA A 381 -17.24 -0.52 15.64
N ASP A 382 -16.65 -0.81 14.46
CA ASP A 382 -15.60 -1.83 14.33
C ASP A 382 -14.36 -1.49 15.17
N ALA A 383 -13.99 -0.21 15.22
CA ALA A 383 -12.89 0.28 16.03
C ALA A 383 -13.12 -0.04 17.51
N THR A 384 -14.31 0.27 18.03
CA THR A 384 -14.72 0.00 19.42
C THR A 384 -14.67 -1.48 19.73
N ASP A 385 -15.21 -2.32 18.85
CA ASP A 385 -15.21 -3.78 19.02
C ASP A 385 -13.80 -4.37 18.99
N ILE A 386 -12.94 -3.88 18.09
CA ILE A 386 -11.54 -4.29 18.00
C ILE A 386 -10.81 -3.94 19.29
N VAL A 387 -10.83 -2.68 19.75
CA VAL A 387 -10.07 -2.28 20.96
C VAL A 387 -10.58 -2.95 22.23
N ASN A 388 -11.89 -3.20 22.35
CA ASN A 388 -12.46 -3.91 23.50
C ASN A 388 -12.09 -5.40 23.50
N ARG A 389 -12.10 -6.06 22.33
CA ARG A 389 -11.61 -7.45 22.20
C ARG A 389 -10.13 -7.53 22.52
N ASP A 390 -9.34 -6.62 21.96
CA ASP A 390 -7.89 -6.55 22.14
C ASP A 390 -7.49 -6.40 23.61
N HIS A 391 -8.20 -5.57 24.37
CA HIS A 391 -7.98 -5.41 25.80
C HIS A 391 -8.41 -6.64 26.61
N ARG A 392 -9.55 -7.26 26.26
CA ARG A 392 -9.97 -8.52 26.89
C ARG A 392 -8.94 -9.62 26.69
N ASP A 393 -8.39 -9.74 25.48
CA ASP A 393 -7.34 -10.70 25.16
C ASP A 393 -6.05 -10.43 25.96
N ALA A 394 -5.63 -9.16 26.07
CA ALA A 394 -4.47 -8.77 26.88
C ALA A 394 -4.67 -9.07 28.38
N MET A 395 -5.86 -8.79 28.93
CA MET A 395 -6.22 -9.10 30.31
C MET A 395 -6.25 -10.61 30.57
N ALA A 396 -6.78 -11.39 29.62
CA ALA A 396 -6.77 -12.84 29.70
C ALA A 396 -5.33 -13.39 29.68
N ALA A 397 -4.43 -12.83 28.87
CA ALA A 397 -3.02 -13.24 28.82
C ALA A 397 -2.28 -12.98 30.16
N VAL A 398 -2.62 -11.91 30.87
CA VAL A 398 -2.10 -11.62 32.22
C VAL A 398 -2.62 -12.62 33.25
N THR A 399 -3.89 -13.04 33.14
CA THR A 399 -4.59 -13.85 34.16
C THR A 399 -4.43 -15.37 33.96
N SER A 400 -4.24 -15.82 32.72
CA SER A 400 -4.22 -17.24 32.34
C SER A 400 -2.88 -17.95 32.57
N GLY A 401 -1.80 -17.21 32.85
CA GLY A 401 -0.50 -17.79 33.16
C GLY A 401 -0.42 -18.35 34.59
N ARG A 402 0.18 -19.53 34.78
CA ARG A 402 0.63 -19.97 36.11
C ARG A 402 1.88 -19.18 36.49
N GLY A 403 1.76 -18.23 37.42
CA GLY A 403 2.88 -17.46 37.98
C GLY A 403 2.70 -15.94 37.91
N ILE A 404 3.76 -15.19 38.23
CA ILE A 404 3.75 -13.73 38.18
C ILE A 404 3.67 -13.28 36.71
N ALA A 405 2.67 -12.44 36.40
CA ALA A 405 2.50 -11.87 35.07
C ALA A 405 3.76 -11.10 34.61
N SER A 406 4.22 -11.41 33.41
CA SER A 406 5.42 -10.79 32.84
C SER A 406 5.24 -9.26 32.70
N ALA A 407 6.33 -8.51 32.84
CA ALA A 407 6.31 -7.06 32.62
C ALA A 407 5.78 -6.69 31.22
N LYS A 408 6.07 -7.52 30.22
CA LYS A 408 5.55 -7.37 28.85
C LYS A 408 4.03 -7.45 28.80
N ALA A 409 3.42 -8.42 29.48
CA ALA A 409 1.96 -8.57 29.50
C ALA A 409 1.27 -7.39 30.21
N LYS A 410 1.90 -6.83 31.26
CA LYS A 410 1.39 -5.61 31.93
C LYS A 410 1.47 -4.38 31.01
N LEU A 411 2.58 -4.21 30.30
CA LEU A 411 2.74 -3.13 29.31
C LEU A 411 1.73 -3.26 28.18
N GLU A 412 1.43 -4.49 27.75
CA GLU A 412 0.42 -4.76 26.72
C GLU A 412 -0.98 -4.34 27.19
N VAL A 413 -1.36 -4.67 28.43
CA VAL A 413 -2.64 -4.19 29.01
C VAL A 413 -2.68 -2.66 29.03
N ALA A 414 -1.61 -1.99 29.50
CA ALA A 414 -1.54 -0.54 29.54
C ALA A 414 -1.69 0.09 28.14
N ALA A 415 -1.02 -0.47 27.12
CA ALA A 415 -1.14 -0.01 25.74
C ALA A 415 -2.56 -0.22 25.18
N THR A 416 -3.19 -1.36 25.46
CA THR A 416 -4.59 -1.60 25.02
C THR A 416 -5.58 -0.66 25.68
N GLU A 417 -5.37 -0.31 26.95
CA GLU A 417 -6.21 0.64 27.65
C GLU A 417 -6.04 2.05 27.08
N GLN A 418 -4.81 2.44 26.72
CA GLN A 418 -4.56 3.69 26.02
C GLN A 418 -5.34 3.75 24.68
N SER A 419 -5.24 2.72 23.84
CA SER A 419 -5.98 2.68 22.57
C SER A 419 -7.51 2.72 22.77
N ARG A 420 -8.03 2.09 23.83
CA ARG A 420 -9.46 2.19 24.18
C ARG A 420 -9.85 3.61 24.55
N MET A 421 -9.05 4.29 25.37
CA MET A 421 -9.29 5.67 25.75
C MET A 421 -9.21 6.62 24.56
N GLU A 422 -8.31 6.38 23.60
CA GLU A 422 -8.21 7.15 22.36
C GLU A 422 -9.46 6.98 21.49
N VAL A 423 -9.90 5.74 21.25
CA VAL A 423 -11.15 5.49 20.49
C VAL A 423 -12.37 6.08 21.21
N ALA A 424 -12.44 5.97 22.54
CA ALA A 424 -13.52 6.57 23.33
C ALA A 424 -13.54 8.11 23.26
N ARG A 425 -12.39 8.74 22.98
CA ARG A 425 -12.27 10.19 22.74
C ARG A 425 -12.59 10.60 21.29
N GLY A 426 -12.95 9.65 20.44
CA GLY A 426 -13.31 9.90 19.04
C GLY A 426 -12.16 9.74 18.04
N HIS A 427 -11.00 9.19 18.45
CA HIS A 427 -9.95 8.86 17.48
C HIS A 427 -10.33 7.64 16.64
N GLY A 428 -10.05 7.70 15.34
CA GLY A 428 -10.24 6.58 14.43
C GLY A 428 -9.21 5.47 14.64
N LEU A 429 -9.59 4.23 14.33
CA LEU A 429 -8.67 3.09 14.27
C LEU A 429 -8.38 2.75 12.81
N THR A 430 -7.11 2.75 12.41
CA THR A 430 -6.71 2.49 11.02
C THR A 430 -5.69 1.36 10.96
N ARG A 431 -5.93 0.37 10.10
CA ARG A 431 -4.90 -0.61 9.72
C ARG A 431 -4.03 -0.01 8.63
N PHE A 432 -2.74 -0.31 8.64
CA PHE A 432 -1.88 0.07 7.54
C PHE A 432 -0.91 -1.05 7.16
N GLY A 433 -0.47 -1.01 5.90
CA GLY A 433 0.62 -1.82 5.37
C GLY A 433 1.51 -0.96 4.48
N ILE A 434 2.77 -1.36 4.33
CA ILE A 434 3.71 -0.66 3.44
C ILE A 434 4.19 -1.63 2.37
N LEU A 435 4.20 -1.18 1.12
CA LEU A 435 4.85 -1.84 0.00
C LEU A 435 5.98 -0.96 -0.51
N ILE A 436 7.15 -1.55 -0.74
CA ILE A 436 8.31 -0.89 -1.33
C ILE A 436 8.57 -1.57 -2.65
N THR A 437 8.52 -0.84 -3.76
CA THR A 437 8.79 -1.36 -5.10
C THR A 437 9.98 -0.61 -5.67
N VAL A 438 11.01 -1.34 -6.10
CA VAL A 438 12.12 -0.75 -6.86
C VAL A 438 12.10 -1.32 -8.26
N THR A 439 12.19 -0.45 -9.26
CA THR A 439 12.24 -0.81 -10.67
C THR A 439 13.60 -0.43 -11.25
N GLN A 440 14.24 -1.36 -11.95
CA GLN A 440 15.50 -1.12 -12.65
C GLN A 440 15.40 -1.54 -14.12
N PRO A 441 16.01 -0.80 -15.06
CA PRO A 441 16.15 -1.26 -16.43
C PRO A 441 16.89 -2.61 -16.48
N VAL A 442 16.42 -3.55 -17.31
CA VAL A 442 16.94 -4.93 -17.38
C VAL A 442 18.45 -4.96 -17.64
N GLY A 443 18.96 -4.06 -18.50
CA GLY A 443 20.39 -4.02 -18.86
C GLY A 443 21.34 -3.60 -17.72
N SER A 444 20.81 -3.01 -16.66
CA SER A 444 21.58 -2.49 -15.51
C SER A 444 21.10 -3.04 -14.17
N ALA A 445 20.20 -4.04 -14.18
CA ALA A 445 19.55 -4.52 -12.97
C ALA A 445 20.52 -5.34 -12.11
N ASP A 446 20.64 -4.96 -10.83
CA ASP A 446 21.41 -5.68 -9.81
C ASP A 446 20.50 -5.95 -8.60
N VAL A 447 19.71 -7.01 -8.74
CA VAL A 447 18.70 -7.40 -7.75
C VAL A 447 19.31 -7.65 -6.36
N PRO A 448 20.45 -8.37 -6.21
CA PRO A 448 21.10 -8.52 -4.91
C PRO A 448 21.50 -7.21 -4.25
N ARG A 449 22.07 -6.26 -5.01
CA ARG A 449 22.44 -4.94 -4.49
C ARG A 449 21.21 -4.16 -4.05
N VAL A 450 20.13 -4.19 -4.83
CA VAL A 450 18.88 -3.52 -4.46
C VAL A 450 18.28 -4.12 -3.18
N ASP A 451 18.27 -5.45 -3.03
CA ASP A 451 17.77 -6.09 -1.80
C ASP A 451 18.56 -5.64 -0.57
N ALA A 452 19.89 -5.57 -0.68
CA ALA A 452 20.74 -5.07 0.40
C ALA A 452 20.44 -3.60 0.76
N LEU A 453 20.30 -2.73 -0.25
CA LEU A 453 19.98 -1.31 -0.06
C LEU A 453 18.61 -1.10 0.57
N VAL A 454 17.57 -1.77 0.05
CA VAL A 454 16.20 -1.65 0.59
C VAL A 454 16.14 -2.18 2.02
N ARG A 455 16.86 -3.27 2.32
CA ARG A 455 16.95 -3.81 3.68
C ARG A 455 17.60 -2.80 4.63
N ASP A 456 18.71 -2.19 4.23
CA ASP A 456 19.41 -1.19 5.05
C ASP A 456 18.52 0.06 5.30
N LEU A 457 17.90 0.60 4.24
CA LEU A 457 16.97 1.73 4.37
C LEU A 457 15.76 1.39 5.26
N SER A 458 15.24 0.18 5.17
CA SER A 458 14.13 -0.30 6.01
C SER A 458 14.56 -0.41 7.48
N LEU A 459 15.74 -0.96 7.76
CA LEU A 459 16.30 -1.05 9.12
C LEU A 459 16.51 0.34 9.74
N GLN A 460 17.07 1.28 8.97
CA GLN A 460 17.27 2.66 9.41
C GLN A 460 15.94 3.38 9.67
N SER A 461 14.86 2.94 9.00
CA SER A 461 13.49 3.43 9.20
C SER A 461 12.70 2.61 10.23
N GLN A 462 13.38 1.75 11.01
CA GLN A 462 12.79 0.85 12.01
C GLN A 462 11.66 -0.05 11.49
N LEU A 463 11.62 -0.30 10.18
CA LEU A 463 10.63 -1.14 9.52
C LEU A 463 11.21 -2.53 9.28
N GLN A 464 10.43 -3.56 9.62
CA GLN A 464 10.74 -4.92 9.18
C GLN A 464 10.01 -5.21 7.89
N VAL A 465 10.76 -5.50 6.83
CA VAL A 465 10.21 -5.83 5.51
C VAL A 465 10.61 -7.24 5.10
N ARG A 466 9.80 -7.84 4.25
CA ARG A 466 10.10 -9.11 3.58
C ARG A 466 9.80 -8.98 2.09
N ARG A 467 10.52 -9.72 1.25
CA ARG A 467 10.24 -9.75 -0.18
C ARG A 467 8.90 -10.43 -0.46
N SER A 468 8.10 -9.91 -1.39
CA SER A 468 6.78 -10.43 -1.76
C SER A 468 6.88 -11.72 -2.59
N PHE A 469 7.42 -12.78 -2.00
CA PHE A 469 7.64 -14.05 -2.71
C PHE A 469 6.33 -14.70 -3.18
N CYS A 470 6.29 -15.14 -4.43
CA CYS A 470 5.18 -15.82 -5.10
C CYS A 470 3.96 -14.93 -5.44
N TRP A 471 4.04 -13.59 -5.25
CA TRP A 471 2.94 -12.67 -5.58
C TRP A 471 3.46 -11.27 -5.99
N GLN A 472 4.60 -11.22 -6.68
CA GLN A 472 5.27 -9.98 -7.09
C GLN A 472 4.40 -9.12 -8.01
N SER A 473 3.62 -9.74 -8.91
CA SER A 473 2.72 -9.03 -9.82
C SER A 473 1.66 -8.25 -9.03
N ALA A 474 0.91 -8.94 -8.17
CA ALA A 474 -0.12 -8.31 -7.35
C ALA A 474 0.46 -7.24 -6.40
N ALA A 475 1.64 -7.48 -5.82
CA ALA A 475 2.33 -6.50 -4.97
C ALA A 475 2.75 -5.24 -5.75
N PHE A 476 3.28 -5.41 -6.96
CA PHE A 476 3.63 -4.30 -7.86
C PHE A 476 2.40 -3.43 -8.17
N TRP A 477 1.30 -4.04 -8.60
CA TRP A 477 0.05 -3.32 -8.92
C TRP A 477 -0.57 -2.65 -7.70
N SER A 478 -0.50 -3.29 -6.53
CA SER A 478 -0.95 -2.69 -5.26
C SER A 478 -0.13 -1.46 -4.89
N SER A 479 1.18 -1.48 -5.16
CA SER A 479 2.05 -0.34 -4.86
C SER A 479 1.77 0.89 -5.72
N LEU A 480 1.05 0.74 -6.84
CA LEU A 480 0.72 1.86 -7.74
C LEU A 480 -0.43 2.73 -7.24
N GLY A 481 -1.25 2.24 -6.31
CA GLY A 481 -2.46 2.92 -5.87
C GLY A 481 -3.60 2.90 -6.90
N VAL A 482 -3.67 1.87 -7.75
CA VAL A 482 -4.67 1.78 -8.83
C VAL A 482 -5.86 0.87 -8.48
N GLY A 483 -6.22 0.84 -7.20
CA GLY A 483 -7.39 0.10 -6.72
C GLY A 483 -7.17 -1.37 -6.36
N VAL A 484 -5.92 -1.87 -6.43
CA VAL A 484 -5.58 -3.22 -5.95
C VAL A 484 -5.28 -3.17 -4.46
N ILE A 485 -6.19 -3.69 -3.64
CA ILE A 485 -6.06 -3.75 -2.18
C ILE A 485 -5.78 -5.20 -1.76
N PRO A 486 -4.54 -5.57 -1.36
CA PRO A 486 -4.15 -6.98 -1.22
C PRO A 486 -5.06 -7.84 -0.34
N PRO A 487 -5.53 -7.38 0.84
CA PRO A 487 -6.44 -8.18 1.66
C PRO A 487 -7.81 -8.47 1.04
N GLU A 488 -8.30 -7.62 0.14
CA GLU A 488 -9.60 -7.80 -0.54
C GLU A 488 -9.50 -8.74 -1.75
N HIS A 489 -8.29 -8.91 -2.29
CA HIS A 489 -8.03 -9.75 -3.47
C HIS A 489 -7.22 -11.01 -3.15
N THR A 490 -7.06 -11.35 -1.87
CA THR A 490 -6.35 -12.56 -1.46
C THR A 490 -7.17 -13.81 -1.77
N THR A 491 -6.50 -14.83 -2.29
CA THR A 491 -7.08 -16.18 -2.45
C THR A 491 -6.77 -17.09 -1.26
N ILE A 492 -6.01 -16.59 -0.28
CA ILE A 492 -5.69 -17.33 0.94
C ILE A 492 -6.85 -17.17 1.92
N PRO A 493 -7.44 -18.28 2.41
CA PRO A 493 -8.48 -18.21 3.42
C PRO A 493 -8.02 -17.49 4.69
N SER A 494 -8.89 -16.64 5.24
CA SER A 494 -8.60 -15.82 6.43
C SER A 494 -8.23 -16.62 7.69
N PHE A 495 -8.68 -17.86 7.81
CA PHE A 495 -8.32 -18.74 8.94
C PHE A 495 -6.87 -19.26 8.88
N LEU A 496 -6.20 -19.15 7.73
CA LEU A 496 -4.79 -19.53 7.53
C LEU A 496 -3.84 -18.33 7.59
N SER A 497 -4.36 -17.12 7.49
CA SER A 497 -3.60 -15.88 7.66
C SER A 497 -3.48 -15.55 9.14
N ASN A 498 -2.25 -15.44 9.65
CA ASN A 498 -1.94 -15.12 11.05
C ASN A 498 -1.99 -13.63 11.36
#